data_AF-A0AB38EXS0-F1
#
_entry.id   AF-A0AB38EXS0-F1
#
_cell.length_a   1.000
_cell.length_b   1.000
_cell.length_c   1.000
_cell.angle_alpha   90.00
_cell.angle_beta   90.00
_cell.angle_gamma   90.00
#
_symmetry.space_group_name_H-M   'P 1'
#
loop_
_entity.id
_entity.type
_entity.pdbx_description
1 polymer ?
#
loop_
_entity_poly.entity_id
_entity_poly.type
_entity_poly.pdbx_seq_one_letter_code
_entity_poly.pdbx_strand_id
1 'polypeptide(L)'
;MSVLEKFAKQPTRLSDLEKDYYSTQHWNEVNAQDDGIIRRETQFPEDASQWILSGPHFYVGTPLYKTPREICTEKGHYDCLDLLTLPDDYLPRTNYIPACDAQEYAKRTPRVSWKEQDEDEPRKVTDYYRHINRRAIGCSSERTAIGAIIPKDVAHIDGGFSLTFKDPKQLVIFNTSFNSLPFDFVIKTTGKSDCRAELVKILPMLSDIGTRLFARGLVNNAITAHYSDLWQSCYTPDFNTQRWSRDLPLLPQDFFANLTPEWQRNCALRSDYSRRQALVEIDVLVAQALGLTLEELLTIYRVQFPVMRQYEADTWYDQNGRIIFTPSKGLVGVGLPRTARKADLKNGFVFNVDSPDWTGGDCTDQAIGWDDVKHLKTGTVSVTFDDYTRSDEGERRTVTWQAPFIKPDREDDYKVAWAFFAQDKESA
;
A
#
# COMPACT_ATOMS: atom_id res chain seq x y z
N MET A 1 5.84 29.20 -2.99
CA MET A 1 5.09 29.35 -4.26
C MET A 1 5.70 28.53 -5.40
N SER A 2 7.03 28.31 -5.45
CA SER A 2 7.70 27.58 -6.55
C SER A 2 7.15 26.17 -6.85
N VAL A 3 6.85 25.36 -5.83
CA VAL A 3 6.40 23.96 -6.03
C VAL A 3 5.03 23.89 -6.72
N LEU A 4 4.03 24.65 -6.26
CA LEU A 4 2.68 24.63 -6.85
C LEU A 4 2.69 25.13 -8.31
N GLU A 5 3.54 26.09 -8.63
CA GLU A 5 3.74 26.53 -10.01
C GLU A 5 4.28 25.42 -10.91
N LYS A 6 5.17 24.56 -10.41
CA LYS A 6 5.71 23.41 -11.17
C LYS A 6 4.63 22.36 -11.45
N PHE A 7 3.71 22.14 -10.52
CA PHE A 7 2.51 21.33 -10.75
C PHE A 7 1.58 21.97 -11.78
N ALA A 8 1.34 23.29 -11.67
CA ALA A 8 0.47 24.00 -12.59
C ALA A 8 1.00 24.03 -14.04
N LYS A 9 2.34 24.03 -14.20
CA LYS A 9 3.07 24.00 -15.48
C LYS A 9 3.14 22.62 -16.13
N GLN A 10 2.70 21.55 -15.45
CA GLN A 10 2.68 20.23 -16.07
C GLN A 10 1.76 20.23 -17.31
N PRO A 11 2.21 19.66 -18.44
CA PRO A 11 1.54 19.83 -19.73
C PRO A 11 0.22 19.08 -19.83
N THR A 12 0.06 18.02 -19.02
CA THR A 12 -1.10 17.13 -19.07
C THR A 12 -1.61 16.86 -17.66
N ARG A 13 -2.91 16.96 -17.49
CA ARG A 13 -3.66 16.64 -16.27
C ARG A 13 -4.55 15.44 -16.50
N LEU A 14 -5.01 14.81 -15.42
CA LEU A 14 -6.01 13.75 -15.53
C LEU A 14 -7.28 14.24 -16.25
N SER A 15 -7.69 15.49 -16.05
CA SER A 15 -8.81 16.09 -16.78
C SER A 15 -8.66 16.06 -18.30
N ASP A 16 -7.44 16.03 -18.83
CA ASP A 16 -7.22 16.08 -20.28
C ASP A 16 -7.43 14.71 -20.94
N LEU A 17 -7.61 13.66 -20.13
CA LEU A 17 -7.90 12.28 -20.56
C LEU A 17 -9.40 11.96 -20.58
N GLU A 18 -10.30 12.94 -20.77
CA GLU A 18 -11.77 12.80 -20.54
C GLU A 18 -12.44 11.55 -21.15
N LYS A 19 -11.84 10.93 -22.18
CA LYS A 19 -12.36 9.72 -22.83
C LYS A 19 -11.62 8.43 -22.48
N ASP A 20 -10.49 8.51 -21.80
CA ASP A 20 -9.59 7.38 -21.54
C ASP A 20 -9.59 6.92 -20.09
N TYR A 21 -10.38 7.57 -19.23
CA TYR A 21 -10.69 7.08 -17.90
C TYR A 21 -12.16 7.32 -17.49
N TYR A 22 -12.61 6.57 -16.49
CA TYR A 22 -13.92 6.68 -15.87
C TYR A 22 -13.76 6.67 -14.35
N SER A 23 -14.57 7.46 -13.65
CA SER A 23 -14.46 7.61 -12.19
C SER A 23 -15.78 7.33 -11.49
N THR A 24 -15.76 6.64 -10.35
CA THR A 24 -16.98 6.31 -9.61
C THR A 24 -16.77 6.18 -8.10
N GLN A 25 -17.83 6.47 -7.34
CA GLN A 25 -17.94 6.09 -5.93
C GLN A 25 -18.38 4.64 -5.72
N HIS A 26 -18.79 3.97 -6.79
CA HIS A 26 -19.36 2.63 -6.78
C HIS A 26 -20.62 2.56 -5.89
N TRP A 27 -20.62 1.78 -4.81
CA TRP A 27 -21.81 1.63 -3.96
C TRP A 27 -21.91 2.69 -2.87
N ASN A 28 -23.00 3.46 -2.87
CA ASN A 28 -23.38 4.20 -1.67
C ASN A 28 -23.91 3.21 -0.63
N GLU A 29 -23.27 3.14 0.54
CA GLU A 29 -23.53 2.10 1.55
C GLU A 29 -24.98 2.05 2.01
N VAL A 30 -25.63 3.21 2.20
CA VAL A 30 -27.02 3.28 2.68
C VAL A 30 -27.96 2.85 1.56
N ASN A 31 -27.88 3.53 0.41
CA ASN A 31 -28.79 3.27 -0.70
C ASN A 31 -28.65 1.84 -1.24
N ALA A 32 -27.43 1.31 -1.31
CA ALA A 32 -27.20 -0.03 -1.84
C ALA A 32 -27.70 -1.14 -0.90
N GLN A 33 -27.77 -0.88 0.41
CA GLN A 33 -28.41 -1.79 1.37
C GLN A 33 -29.93 -1.69 1.29
N ASP A 34 -30.47 -0.47 1.25
CA ASP A 34 -31.92 -0.23 1.11
C ASP A 34 -32.47 -0.83 -0.20
N ASP A 35 -31.70 -0.74 -1.29
CA ASP A 35 -32.02 -1.32 -2.60
C ASP A 35 -31.80 -2.84 -2.66
N GLY A 36 -31.25 -3.48 -1.61
CA GLY A 36 -30.94 -4.91 -1.59
C GLY A 36 -29.81 -5.35 -2.52
N ILE A 37 -28.92 -4.42 -2.92
CA ILE A 37 -27.74 -4.72 -3.77
C ILE A 37 -26.62 -5.35 -2.93
N ILE A 38 -26.37 -4.79 -1.74
CA ILE A 38 -25.37 -5.28 -0.79
C ILE A 38 -26.01 -5.48 0.57
N ARG A 39 -25.41 -6.32 1.42
CA ARG A 39 -25.76 -6.44 2.84
C ARG A 39 -24.52 -6.46 3.69
N ARG A 40 -24.63 -5.97 4.92
CA ARG A 40 -23.54 -6.03 5.90
C ARG A 40 -23.46 -7.43 6.51
N GLU A 41 -22.41 -8.16 6.17
CA GLU A 41 -22.12 -9.50 6.67
C GLU A 41 -20.59 -9.67 6.65
N THR A 42 -20.00 -9.91 7.81
CA THR A 42 -18.54 -10.02 7.94
C THR A 42 -18.10 -11.46 7.67
N GLN A 43 -17.36 -11.69 6.60
CA GLN A 43 -16.86 -13.02 6.22
C GLN A 43 -15.66 -12.94 5.29
N PHE A 44 -14.94 -14.06 5.13
CA PHE A 44 -14.06 -14.24 3.98
C PHE A 44 -14.89 -14.45 2.72
N PRO A 45 -14.65 -13.69 1.64
CA PRO A 45 -15.38 -13.86 0.40
C PRO A 45 -14.99 -15.18 -0.28
N GLU A 46 -15.95 -15.85 -0.94
CA GLU A 46 -15.69 -17.08 -1.71
C GLU A 46 -14.81 -16.79 -2.93
N ASP A 47 -15.01 -15.62 -3.55
CA ASP A 47 -14.24 -15.14 -4.69
C ASP A 47 -14.20 -13.60 -4.73
N ALA A 48 -13.44 -13.05 -5.68
CA ALA A 48 -13.22 -11.61 -5.79
C ALA A 48 -14.51 -10.81 -6.07
N SER A 49 -15.55 -11.41 -6.66
CA SER A 49 -16.82 -10.75 -6.95
C SER A 49 -17.68 -10.52 -5.70
N GLN A 50 -17.46 -11.31 -4.65
CA GLN A 50 -18.08 -11.10 -3.33
C GLN A 50 -17.30 -10.07 -2.48
N TRP A 51 -16.07 -9.75 -2.86
CA TRP A 51 -15.22 -8.85 -2.07
C TRP A 51 -15.59 -7.39 -2.30
N ILE A 52 -16.28 -6.77 -1.33
CA ILE A 52 -16.65 -5.35 -1.35
C ILE A 52 -15.76 -4.55 -0.39
N LEU A 53 -14.79 -3.87 -0.96
CA LEU A 53 -13.78 -3.11 -0.23
C LEU A 53 -14.34 -1.92 0.56
N SER A 54 -13.73 -1.70 1.72
CA SER A 54 -13.82 -0.48 2.53
C SER A 54 -12.43 0.12 2.78
N GLY A 55 -12.38 1.39 3.21
CA GLY A 55 -11.13 2.17 3.32
C GLY A 55 -9.96 1.51 4.09
N PRO A 56 -10.16 0.77 5.20
CA PRO A 56 -9.08 0.10 5.92
C PRO A 56 -8.36 -1.01 5.15
N HIS A 57 -8.98 -1.60 4.12
CA HIS A 57 -8.41 -2.73 3.39
C HIS A 57 -7.11 -2.39 2.66
N PHE A 58 -6.92 -1.13 2.28
CA PHE A 58 -5.74 -0.68 1.55
C PHE A 58 -5.10 0.54 2.20
N TYR A 59 -3.83 0.75 1.86
CA TYR A 59 -3.04 1.92 2.20
C TYR A 59 -2.15 2.32 1.00
N VAL A 60 -1.25 3.29 1.19
CA VAL A 60 -0.40 3.83 0.12
C VAL A 60 0.38 2.71 -0.57
N GLY A 61 0.06 2.48 -1.86
CA GLY A 61 0.66 1.42 -2.68
C GLY A 61 0.51 0.01 -2.12
N THR A 62 -0.44 -0.19 -1.19
CA THR A 62 -0.60 -1.43 -0.42
C THR A 62 -2.06 -1.87 -0.51
N PRO A 63 -2.44 -2.70 -1.50
CA PRO A 63 -3.83 -3.11 -1.69
C PRO A 63 -4.35 -4.05 -0.60
N LEU A 64 -3.44 -4.74 0.11
CA LEU A 64 -3.74 -5.63 1.23
C LEU A 64 -3.09 -5.07 2.50
N TYR A 65 -3.78 -4.16 3.18
CA TYR A 65 -3.29 -3.48 4.38
C TYR A 65 -3.85 -4.06 5.67
N LYS A 66 -5.18 -4.16 5.76
CA LYS A 66 -5.87 -4.69 6.94
C LYS A 66 -7.05 -5.57 6.54
N THR A 67 -7.43 -6.46 7.44
CA THR A 67 -8.67 -7.22 7.35
C THR A 67 -9.55 -6.95 8.57
N PRO A 68 -10.88 -6.84 8.42
CA PRO A 68 -11.81 -6.84 9.54
C PRO A 68 -11.62 -8.07 10.42
N ARG A 69 -11.84 -7.91 11.73
CA ARG A 69 -12.11 -9.03 12.63
C ARG A 69 -13.48 -9.62 12.33
N GLU A 70 -13.67 -10.90 12.65
CA GLU A 70 -14.97 -11.58 12.55
C GLU A 70 -16.11 -10.72 13.15
N ILE A 71 -15.88 -10.15 14.33
CA ILE A 71 -16.80 -9.18 14.95
C ILE A 71 -16.31 -7.74 14.70
N CYS A 72 -16.80 -7.12 13.63
CA CYS A 72 -16.42 -5.76 13.23
C CYS A 72 -17.51 -4.71 13.52
N THR A 73 -17.66 -4.34 14.79
CA THR A 73 -18.60 -3.30 15.26
C THR A 73 -17.98 -1.90 15.33
N GLU A 74 -16.66 -1.81 15.55
CA GLU A 74 -15.95 -0.55 15.76
C GLU A 74 -14.95 -0.26 14.63
N LYS A 75 -14.63 1.03 14.44
CA LYS A 75 -13.66 1.48 13.42
C LYS A 75 -12.26 0.87 13.59
N GLY A 76 -11.93 0.44 14.80
CA GLY A 76 -10.64 -0.17 15.16
C GLY A 76 -10.59 -1.69 15.07
N HIS A 77 -11.69 -2.38 14.73
CA HIS A 77 -11.74 -3.84 14.65
C HIS A 77 -11.16 -4.37 13.33
N TYR A 78 -9.91 -3.98 13.06
CA TYR A 78 -9.14 -4.37 11.90
C TYR A 78 -7.72 -4.72 12.32
N ASP A 79 -7.20 -5.81 11.79
CA ASP A 79 -5.83 -6.26 12.07
C ASP A 79 -4.95 -6.09 10.82
N CYS A 80 -3.69 -5.74 11.04
CA CYS A 80 -2.72 -5.54 9.96
C CYS A 80 -2.34 -6.88 9.33
N LEU A 81 -2.25 -6.90 8.00
CA LEU A 81 -1.88 -8.10 7.25
C LEU A 81 -0.36 -8.25 7.13
N ASP A 82 0.14 -9.46 7.35
CA ASP A 82 1.55 -9.81 7.17
C ASP A 82 1.82 -10.34 5.76
N LEU A 83 2.20 -9.43 4.86
CA LEU A 83 2.40 -9.70 3.44
C LEU A 83 3.45 -10.78 3.14
N LEU A 84 4.43 -11.01 4.02
CA LEU A 84 5.45 -12.05 3.83
C LEU A 84 4.83 -13.45 3.76
N THR A 85 3.64 -13.59 4.33
CA THR A 85 3.10 -14.88 4.71
C THR A 85 1.67 -15.13 4.20
N LEU A 86 1.04 -14.13 3.59
CA LEU A 86 -0.25 -14.30 2.92
C LEU A 86 -0.15 -15.33 1.78
N PRO A 87 -1.19 -16.16 1.57
CA PRO A 87 -1.34 -16.96 0.36
C PRO A 87 -1.33 -16.12 -0.92
N ASP A 88 -0.99 -16.76 -2.04
CA ASP A 88 -0.90 -16.08 -3.35
C ASP A 88 -2.28 -15.70 -3.93
N ASP A 89 -3.35 -16.35 -3.49
CA ASP A 89 -4.76 -16.15 -3.87
C ASP A 89 -5.59 -15.50 -2.76
N TYR A 90 -4.93 -14.90 -1.77
CA TYR A 90 -5.58 -14.39 -0.58
C TYR A 90 -6.55 -13.22 -0.86
N LEU A 91 -7.76 -13.32 -0.29
CA LEU A 91 -8.75 -12.24 -0.20
C LEU A 91 -9.05 -11.94 1.28
N PRO A 92 -8.94 -10.67 1.73
CA PRO A 92 -9.33 -10.27 3.09
C PRO A 92 -10.81 -10.51 3.38
N ARG A 93 -11.17 -10.68 4.65
CA ARG A 93 -12.57 -10.53 5.08
C ARG A 93 -13.15 -9.21 4.55
N THR A 94 -14.42 -9.22 4.20
CA THR A 94 -15.21 -8.03 3.90
C THR A 94 -16.26 -7.84 4.98
N ASN A 95 -16.77 -6.61 5.14
CA ASN A 95 -17.96 -6.34 5.95
C ASN A 95 -19.25 -6.27 5.12
N TYR A 96 -19.13 -6.29 3.79
CA TYR A 96 -20.27 -6.21 2.87
C TYR A 96 -20.11 -7.25 1.77
N ILE A 97 -21.22 -7.90 1.42
CA ILE A 97 -21.30 -8.84 0.31
C ILE A 97 -22.49 -8.48 -0.59
N PRO A 98 -22.53 -8.97 -1.85
CA PRO A 98 -23.72 -8.90 -2.69
C PRO A 98 -24.95 -9.51 -1.99
N ALA A 99 -26.10 -8.86 -2.12
CA ALA A 99 -27.37 -9.30 -1.54
C ALA A 99 -28.44 -9.71 -2.58
N CYS A 100 -28.16 -9.49 -3.86
CA CYS A 100 -28.96 -9.94 -5.00
C CYS A 100 -28.22 -11.01 -5.82
N ASP A 101 -28.90 -11.60 -6.81
CA ASP A 101 -28.27 -12.55 -7.72
C ASP A 101 -27.21 -11.87 -8.62
N ALA A 102 -26.32 -12.70 -9.18
CA ALA A 102 -25.20 -12.21 -9.98
C ALA A 102 -25.61 -11.40 -11.22
N GLN A 103 -26.77 -11.67 -11.81
CA GLN A 103 -27.25 -10.95 -13.00
C GLN A 103 -27.72 -9.54 -12.63
N GLU A 104 -28.54 -9.42 -11.58
CA GLU A 104 -28.97 -8.11 -11.08
C GLU A 104 -27.79 -7.31 -10.53
N TYR A 105 -26.86 -7.95 -9.81
CA TYR A 105 -25.65 -7.28 -9.33
C TYR A 105 -24.81 -6.73 -10.49
N ALA A 106 -24.57 -7.54 -11.53
CA ALA A 106 -23.84 -7.13 -12.72
C ALA A 106 -24.55 -6.00 -13.49
N LYS A 107 -25.88 -6.05 -13.58
CA LYS A 107 -26.69 -4.99 -14.21
C LYS A 107 -26.61 -3.66 -13.48
N ARG A 108 -26.55 -3.68 -12.15
CA ARG A 108 -26.45 -2.47 -11.31
C ARG A 108 -25.03 -1.93 -11.22
N THR A 109 -24.03 -2.76 -11.50
CA THR A 109 -22.62 -2.38 -11.43
C THR A 109 -22.31 -1.26 -12.44
N PRO A 110 -21.61 -0.17 -12.04
CA PRO A 110 -21.27 0.91 -12.96
C PRO A 110 -20.47 0.41 -14.17
N ARG A 111 -20.66 1.05 -15.32
CA ARG A 111 -19.96 0.74 -16.57
C ARG A 111 -19.10 1.92 -17.00
N VAL A 112 -18.01 1.60 -17.70
CA VAL A 112 -17.13 2.63 -18.27
C VAL A 112 -17.86 3.42 -19.36
N SER A 113 -17.30 4.56 -19.78
CA SER A 113 -17.90 5.45 -20.79
C SER A 113 -17.52 5.08 -22.23
N TRP A 114 -16.69 4.06 -22.43
CA TRP A 114 -16.22 3.61 -23.75
C TRP A 114 -16.64 2.18 -24.05
N LYS A 115 -16.57 1.82 -25.33
CA LYS A 115 -16.87 0.48 -25.85
C LYS A 115 -15.58 -0.12 -26.42
N GLU A 116 -15.26 -1.35 -26.04
CA GLU A 116 -14.17 -2.13 -26.63
C GLU A 116 -14.56 -2.59 -28.04
N GLN A 117 -13.58 -2.91 -28.90
CA GLN A 117 -13.83 -3.18 -30.33
C GLN A 117 -14.85 -4.31 -30.59
N ASP A 118 -14.92 -5.30 -29.69
CA ASP A 118 -15.74 -6.51 -29.84
C ASP A 118 -16.91 -6.62 -28.84
N GLU A 119 -17.24 -5.55 -28.13
CA GLU A 119 -18.27 -5.55 -27.08
C GLU A 119 -19.52 -4.81 -27.53
N ASP A 120 -20.72 -5.35 -27.32
CA ASP A 120 -21.97 -4.68 -27.70
C ASP A 120 -22.28 -3.45 -26.84
N GLU A 121 -21.90 -3.49 -25.57
CA GLU A 121 -22.11 -2.46 -24.56
C GLU A 121 -20.81 -2.13 -23.81
N PRO A 122 -20.69 -0.92 -23.22
CA PRO A 122 -19.57 -0.61 -22.33
C PRO A 122 -19.45 -1.62 -21.20
N ARG A 123 -18.23 -2.14 -20.96
CA ARG A 123 -17.97 -3.14 -19.92
C ARG A 123 -18.14 -2.57 -18.51
N LYS A 124 -18.32 -3.45 -17.52
CA LYS A 124 -18.43 -3.02 -16.11
C LYS A 124 -17.08 -2.50 -15.66
N VAL A 125 -17.08 -1.53 -14.74
CA VAL A 125 -15.84 -1.04 -14.13
C VAL A 125 -15.10 -2.18 -13.43
N THR A 126 -15.82 -3.16 -12.86
CA THR A 126 -15.28 -4.36 -12.20
C THR A 126 -14.46 -5.24 -13.13
N ASP A 127 -14.66 -5.18 -14.45
CA ASP A 127 -13.96 -6.03 -15.41
C ASP A 127 -12.50 -5.55 -15.67
N TYR A 128 -12.11 -4.41 -15.08
CA TYR A 128 -10.79 -3.78 -15.22
C TYR A 128 -9.99 -3.82 -13.92
N TYR A 129 -8.70 -3.50 -13.97
CA TYR A 129 -7.97 -3.06 -12.78
C TYR A 129 -8.30 -1.57 -12.54
N ARG A 130 -8.38 -1.16 -11.27
CA ARG A 130 -8.76 0.21 -10.92
C ARG A 130 -7.80 0.81 -9.92
N HIS A 131 -7.52 2.10 -10.07
CA HIS A 131 -6.97 2.88 -8.97
C HIS A 131 -8.10 3.08 -7.98
N ILE A 132 -7.83 2.91 -6.70
CA ILE A 132 -8.73 3.35 -5.62
C ILE A 132 -7.96 4.31 -4.71
N ASN A 133 -8.63 5.36 -4.26
CA ASN A 133 -8.17 6.20 -3.16
C ASN A 133 -9.22 6.25 -2.05
N ARG A 134 -8.77 6.51 -0.81
CA ARG A 134 -9.71 6.84 0.27
C ARG A 134 -10.41 8.15 -0.06
N ARG A 135 -11.73 8.19 0.15
CA ARG A 135 -12.52 9.40 -0.02
C ARG A 135 -12.13 10.45 1.04
N ALA A 136 -12.16 10.07 2.31
CA ALA A 136 -11.92 11.00 3.41
C ALA A 136 -10.43 11.38 3.53
N ILE A 137 -10.16 12.68 3.59
CA ILE A 137 -8.83 13.27 3.75
C ILE A 137 -8.68 13.75 5.20
N GLY A 138 -7.72 13.20 5.92
CA GLY A 138 -7.32 13.72 7.23
C GLY A 138 -6.08 14.61 7.09
N CYS A 139 -6.24 15.94 7.03
CA CYS A 139 -5.09 16.85 6.86
C CYS A 139 -4.03 16.75 7.98
N SER A 140 -4.44 16.31 9.18
CA SER A 140 -3.52 16.03 10.31
C SER A 140 -3.04 14.58 10.37
N SER A 141 -3.43 13.73 9.42
CA SER A 141 -3.01 12.32 9.37
C SER A 141 -1.59 12.16 8.84
N GLU A 142 -1.05 10.96 9.03
CA GLU A 142 0.26 10.54 8.50
C GLU A 142 0.37 10.78 6.99
N ARG A 143 -0.67 10.39 6.26
CA ARG A 143 -0.81 10.51 4.80
C ARG A 143 -2.20 11.02 4.46
N THR A 144 -2.31 11.80 3.38
CA THR A 144 -3.62 12.30 2.91
C THR A 144 -4.02 11.67 1.58
N ALA A 145 -3.05 11.43 0.70
CA ALA A 145 -3.24 10.67 -0.53
C ALA A 145 -2.97 9.19 -0.26
N ILE A 146 -4.03 8.45 0.02
CA ILE A 146 -3.97 7.01 0.31
C ILE A 146 -4.66 6.27 -0.84
N GLY A 147 -3.88 5.59 -1.68
CA GLY A 147 -4.41 4.80 -2.79
C GLY A 147 -3.64 3.54 -3.11
N ALA A 148 -4.27 2.65 -3.87
CA ALA A 148 -3.75 1.36 -4.30
C ALA A 148 -4.40 0.96 -5.64
N ILE A 149 -3.89 -0.09 -6.28
CA ILE A 149 -4.55 -0.72 -7.43
C ILE A 149 -5.38 -1.89 -6.91
N ILE A 150 -6.67 -1.94 -7.22
CA ILE A 150 -7.56 -3.05 -6.85
C ILE A 150 -7.77 -3.97 -8.07
N PRO A 151 -7.92 -5.29 -7.84
CA PRO A 151 -8.03 -6.25 -8.93
C PRO A 151 -9.41 -6.19 -9.62
N LYS A 152 -9.53 -6.98 -10.69
CA LYS A 152 -10.82 -7.24 -11.36
C LYS A 152 -11.82 -7.89 -10.38
N ASP A 153 -13.10 -7.80 -10.73
CA ASP A 153 -14.27 -8.35 -10.04
C ASP A 153 -14.60 -7.70 -8.69
N VAL A 154 -13.66 -7.01 -8.07
CA VAL A 154 -13.81 -6.39 -6.75
C VAL A 154 -14.65 -5.11 -6.79
N ALA A 155 -15.65 -5.01 -5.92
CA ALA A 155 -16.41 -3.78 -5.71
C ALA A 155 -15.85 -2.96 -4.53
N HIS A 156 -16.34 -1.74 -4.34
CA HIS A 156 -16.07 -0.97 -3.12
C HIS A 156 -17.27 -0.13 -2.70
N ILE A 157 -17.30 0.28 -1.44
CA ILE A 157 -18.25 1.28 -0.94
C ILE A 157 -17.71 2.70 -1.14
N ASP A 158 -18.58 3.70 -0.97
CA ASP A 158 -18.29 5.14 -1.11
C ASP A 158 -17.20 5.69 -0.16
N GLY A 159 -16.76 4.89 0.82
CA GLY A 159 -15.54 5.18 1.58
C GLY A 159 -14.28 5.26 0.69
N GLY A 160 -14.33 4.68 -0.51
CA GLY A 160 -13.34 4.80 -1.57
C GLY A 160 -13.88 5.51 -2.80
N PHE A 161 -12.96 6.02 -3.62
CA PHE A 161 -13.23 6.57 -4.94
C PHE A 161 -12.29 5.91 -5.94
N SER A 162 -12.82 5.40 -7.06
CA SER A 162 -12.02 4.66 -8.03
C SER A 162 -11.96 5.30 -9.40
N LEU A 163 -10.84 5.06 -10.08
CA LEU A 163 -10.56 5.44 -11.45
C LEU A 163 -10.23 4.19 -12.26
N THR A 164 -10.96 4.02 -13.36
CA THR A 164 -10.75 2.97 -14.37
C THR A 164 -10.09 3.61 -15.58
N PHE A 165 -9.00 3.04 -16.09
CA PHE A 165 -8.30 3.55 -17.27
C PHE A 165 -8.43 2.55 -18.42
N LYS A 166 -8.48 3.04 -19.66
CA LYS A 166 -8.38 2.18 -20.86
C LYS A 166 -7.03 1.50 -20.95
N ASP A 167 -5.96 2.26 -20.73
CA ASP A 167 -4.59 1.76 -20.77
C ASP A 167 -4.13 1.38 -19.35
N PRO A 168 -3.79 0.11 -19.09
CA PRO A 168 -3.26 -0.31 -17.78
C PRO A 168 -1.94 0.42 -17.42
N LYS A 169 -1.18 0.90 -18.40
CA LYS A 169 0.03 1.68 -18.13
C LYS A 169 -0.31 3.03 -17.50
N GLN A 170 -1.32 3.73 -18.00
CA GLN A 170 -1.80 4.99 -17.41
C GLN A 170 -2.30 4.77 -15.97
N LEU A 171 -2.97 3.65 -15.71
CA LEU A 171 -3.38 3.26 -14.36
C LEU A 171 -2.19 3.16 -13.40
N VAL A 172 -1.15 2.41 -13.79
CA VAL A 172 0.04 2.20 -12.94
C VAL A 172 0.77 3.51 -12.73
N ILE A 173 0.97 4.30 -13.79
CA ILE A 173 1.58 5.63 -13.74
C ILE A 173 0.84 6.55 -12.76
N PHE A 174 -0.48 6.65 -12.91
CA PHE A 174 -1.28 7.52 -12.06
C PHE A 174 -1.25 7.05 -10.60
N ASN A 175 -1.48 5.76 -10.34
CA ASN A 175 -1.46 5.22 -8.99
C ASN A 175 -0.11 5.43 -8.30
N THR A 176 0.98 5.16 -9.00
CA THR A 176 2.33 5.32 -8.46
C THR A 176 2.64 6.78 -8.15
N SER A 177 2.27 7.69 -9.06
CA SER A 177 2.42 9.13 -8.85
C SER A 177 1.57 9.61 -7.67
N PHE A 178 0.32 9.18 -7.58
CA PHE A 178 -0.62 9.51 -6.50
C PHE A 178 -0.09 9.10 -5.11
N ASN A 179 0.63 7.99 -5.03
CA ASN A 179 1.18 7.47 -3.79
C ASN A 179 2.42 8.22 -3.29
N SER A 180 2.95 9.17 -4.07
CA SER A 180 4.13 9.96 -3.72
C SER A 180 3.83 11.13 -2.77
N LEU A 181 4.80 11.57 -1.99
CA LEU A 181 4.70 12.76 -1.15
C LEU A 181 4.49 14.06 -1.94
N PRO A 182 5.08 14.27 -3.14
CA PRO A 182 4.73 15.43 -3.96
C PRO A 182 3.22 15.51 -4.30
N PHE A 183 2.59 14.39 -4.67
CA PHE A 183 1.14 14.39 -4.96
C PHE A 183 0.31 14.53 -3.68
N ASP A 184 0.71 13.84 -2.61
CA ASP A 184 0.09 13.97 -1.29
C ASP A 184 0.14 15.43 -0.79
N PHE A 185 1.27 16.11 -1.00
CA PHE A 185 1.44 17.54 -0.68
C PHE A 185 0.42 18.41 -1.40
N VAL A 186 0.25 18.24 -2.72
CA VAL A 186 -0.72 19.04 -3.48
C VAL A 186 -2.13 18.79 -2.98
N ILE A 187 -2.53 17.52 -2.80
CA ILE A 187 -3.82 17.14 -2.23
C ILE A 187 -4.03 17.82 -0.88
N LYS A 188 -3.04 17.73 0.01
CA LYS A 188 -3.07 18.33 1.35
C LYS A 188 -3.23 19.85 1.32
N THR A 189 -2.53 20.54 0.42
CA THR A 189 -2.62 22.01 0.31
C THR A 189 -3.95 22.52 -0.20
N THR A 190 -4.77 21.68 -0.86
CA THR A 190 -6.12 22.09 -1.28
C THR A 190 -7.07 22.34 -0.12
N GLY A 191 -6.77 21.81 1.07
CA GLY A 191 -7.63 21.92 2.25
C GLY A 191 -8.96 21.16 2.15
N LYS A 192 -9.17 20.39 1.07
CA LYS A 192 -10.40 19.60 0.89
C LYS A 192 -10.43 18.42 1.87
N SER A 193 -11.63 18.07 2.32
CA SER A 193 -11.88 16.90 3.17
C SER A 193 -12.23 15.64 2.38
N ASP A 194 -12.56 15.78 1.09
CA ASP A 194 -12.97 14.69 0.20
C ASP A 194 -12.07 14.63 -1.05
N CYS A 195 -11.45 13.46 -1.28
CA CYS A 195 -10.67 13.13 -2.46
C CYS A 195 -11.57 12.41 -3.49
N ARG A 196 -12.22 13.21 -4.36
CA ARG A 196 -13.11 12.74 -5.43
C ARG A 196 -12.72 13.36 -6.78
N ALA A 197 -13.55 13.17 -7.80
CA ALA A 197 -13.39 13.68 -9.16
C ALA A 197 -12.83 15.11 -9.24
N GLU A 198 -13.37 16.05 -8.46
CA GLU A 198 -12.89 17.44 -8.48
C GLU A 198 -11.42 17.60 -8.11
N LEU A 199 -10.92 16.75 -7.22
CA LEU A 199 -9.54 16.81 -6.73
C LEU A 199 -8.61 15.98 -7.61
N VAL A 200 -9.01 14.78 -8.01
CA VAL A 200 -8.14 13.94 -8.84
C VAL A 200 -7.99 14.49 -10.26
N LYS A 201 -9.00 15.17 -10.82
CA LYS A 201 -8.93 15.70 -12.19
C LYS A 201 -7.85 16.77 -12.38
N ILE A 202 -7.48 17.48 -11.32
CA ILE A 202 -6.45 18.54 -11.38
C ILE A 202 -5.03 17.98 -11.25
N LEU A 203 -4.87 16.71 -10.91
CA LEU A 203 -3.56 16.10 -10.72
C LEU A 203 -2.88 15.88 -12.08
N PRO A 204 -1.55 16.06 -12.17
CA PRO A 204 -0.80 15.81 -13.39
C PRO A 204 -0.86 14.33 -13.81
N MET A 205 -0.81 14.10 -15.13
CA MET A 205 -0.49 12.78 -15.69
C MET A 205 0.95 12.80 -16.17
N LEU A 206 1.84 12.06 -15.50
CA LEU A 206 3.26 12.03 -15.84
C LEU A 206 3.52 11.05 -16.98
N SER A 207 4.06 11.50 -18.10
CA SER A 207 4.27 10.67 -19.30
C SER A 207 5.72 10.19 -19.51
N ASP A 208 6.70 10.77 -18.81
CA ASP A 208 8.15 10.56 -19.03
C ASP A 208 8.90 10.04 -17.78
N ILE A 209 8.24 9.19 -17.01
CA ILE A 209 8.74 8.70 -15.71
C ILE A 209 9.59 7.42 -15.83
N GLY A 210 9.72 6.88 -17.05
CA GLY A 210 10.55 5.73 -17.39
C GLY A 210 10.17 4.41 -16.70
N THR A 211 10.86 3.34 -17.09
CA THR A 211 10.71 2.01 -16.47
C THR A 211 10.96 2.02 -14.96
N ARG A 212 11.82 2.94 -14.48
CA ARG A 212 12.21 3.06 -13.06
C ARG A 212 11.02 3.27 -12.13
N LEU A 213 10.17 4.25 -12.39
CA LEU A 213 9.01 4.55 -11.55
C LEU A 213 7.94 3.47 -11.74
N PHE A 214 7.72 3.10 -12.99
CA PHE A 214 6.70 2.15 -13.39
C PHE A 214 6.89 0.77 -12.72
N ALA A 215 8.11 0.22 -12.76
CA ALA A 215 8.43 -1.05 -12.13
C ALA A 215 8.18 -1.01 -10.61
N ARG A 216 8.64 0.03 -9.92
CA ARG A 216 8.45 0.21 -8.46
C ARG A 216 6.98 0.29 -8.07
N GLY A 217 6.19 1.01 -8.87
CA GLY A 217 4.74 1.09 -8.71
C GLY A 217 4.04 -0.25 -8.81
N LEU A 218 4.39 -1.02 -9.85
CA LEU A 218 3.77 -2.30 -10.13
C LEU A 218 4.13 -3.36 -9.07
N VAL A 219 5.42 -3.52 -8.73
CA VAL A 219 5.88 -4.51 -7.73
C VAL A 219 5.36 -4.22 -6.32
N ASN A 220 4.98 -2.97 -6.02
CA ASN A 220 4.41 -2.61 -4.73
C ASN A 220 2.90 -2.97 -4.64
N ASN A 221 2.19 -3.00 -5.77
CA ASN A 221 0.75 -3.27 -5.84
C ASN A 221 0.40 -4.73 -6.22
N ALA A 222 1.19 -5.39 -7.08
CA ALA A 222 0.84 -6.70 -7.64
C ALA A 222 1.08 -7.88 -6.67
N ILE A 223 0.42 -7.86 -5.50
CA ILE A 223 0.74 -8.73 -4.36
C ILE A 223 0.25 -10.17 -4.53
N THR A 224 -0.86 -10.40 -5.22
CA THR A 224 -1.50 -11.72 -5.35
C THR A 224 -1.66 -12.12 -6.82
N ALA A 225 -2.01 -13.38 -7.05
CA ALA A 225 -2.29 -13.95 -8.36
C ALA A 225 -3.42 -13.21 -9.10
N HIS A 226 -4.30 -12.51 -8.38
CA HIS A 226 -5.32 -11.63 -8.95
C HIS A 226 -4.74 -10.46 -9.78
N TYR A 227 -3.44 -10.18 -9.67
CA TYR A 227 -2.74 -9.17 -10.46
C TYR A 227 -1.97 -9.75 -11.67
N SER A 228 -2.09 -11.05 -11.96
CA SER A 228 -1.32 -11.71 -13.01
C SER A 228 -1.52 -11.07 -14.39
N ASP A 229 -2.76 -10.76 -14.77
CA ASP A 229 -3.04 -10.11 -16.05
C ASP A 229 -2.45 -8.69 -16.12
N LEU A 230 -2.58 -7.92 -15.02
CA LEU A 230 -1.99 -6.58 -14.96
C LEU A 230 -0.48 -6.68 -15.10
N TRP A 231 0.16 -7.59 -14.36
CA TRP A 231 1.58 -7.82 -14.40
C TRP A 231 2.07 -8.14 -15.81
N GLN A 232 1.49 -9.16 -16.45
CA GLN A 232 1.87 -9.60 -17.79
C GLN A 232 1.65 -8.49 -18.83
N SER A 233 0.58 -7.70 -18.72
CA SER A 233 0.30 -6.58 -19.64
C SER A 233 1.30 -5.41 -19.52
N CYS A 234 1.99 -5.32 -18.39
CA CYS A 234 2.82 -4.19 -18.01
C CYS A 234 4.32 -4.51 -17.97
N TYR A 235 4.69 -5.78 -17.79
CA TYR A 235 6.08 -6.21 -17.69
C TYR A 235 6.85 -5.89 -18.97
N THR A 236 8.09 -5.42 -18.79
CA THR A 236 9.08 -5.32 -19.87
C THR A 236 10.43 -5.85 -19.37
N PRO A 237 11.30 -6.38 -20.25
CA PRO A 237 12.65 -6.83 -19.86
C PRO A 237 13.51 -5.76 -19.18
N ASP A 238 13.21 -4.47 -19.38
CA ASP A 238 13.89 -3.36 -18.70
C ASP A 238 13.66 -3.36 -17.19
N PHE A 239 12.67 -4.12 -16.68
CA PHE A 239 12.48 -4.29 -15.24
C PHE A 239 13.70 -4.98 -14.60
N ASN A 240 14.35 -5.89 -15.34
CA ASN A 240 15.50 -6.65 -14.85
C ASN A 240 16.79 -5.82 -14.78
N THR A 241 16.82 -4.63 -15.39
CA THR A 241 17.96 -3.70 -15.30
C THR A 241 17.83 -2.74 -14.12
N GLN A 242 16.67 -2.70 -13.46
CA GLN A 242 16.45 -1.82 -12.32
C GLN A 242 17.26 -2.28 -11.11
N ARG A 243 17.68 -1.34 -10.27
CA ARG A 243 18.41 -1.61 -9.02
C ARG A 243 17.89 -0.70 -7.92
N TRP A 244 18.12 -1.10 -6.68
CA TRP A 244 17.89 -0.23 -5.52
C TRP A 244 18.90 0.90 -5.50
N SER A 245 18.48 2.08 -5.03
CA SER A 245 19.40 3.18 -4.78
C SER A 245 20.29 2.94 -3.55
N ARG A 246 19.90 1.98 -2.69
CA ARG A 246 20.58 1.62 -1.46
C ARG A 246 21.15 0.21 -1.55
N ASP A 247 22.41 0.08 -1.19
CA ASP A 247 23.05 -1.21 -0.93
C ASP A 247 23.03 -1.48 0.58
N LEU A 248 21.99 -2.18 1.03
CA LEU A 248 21.76 -2.52 2.43
C LEU A 248 21.32 -3.99 2.56
N PRO A 249 21.71 -4.69 3.64
CA PRO A 249 21.34 -6.10 3.84
C PRO A 249 19.83 -6.39 3.86
N LEU A 250 19.01 -5.42 4.29
CA LEU A 250 17.55 -5.56 4.39
C LEU A 250 16.86 -5.51 3.02
N LEU A 251 17.59 -5.18 1.95
CA LEU A 251 17.06 -5.10 0.60
C LEU A 251 17.54 -6.31 -0.23
N PRO A 252 16.61 -7.02 -0.89
CA PRO A 252 16.98 -8.07 -1.83
C PRO A 252 17.61 -7.44 -3.08
N GLN A 253 18.93 -7.46 -3.18
CA GLN A 253 19.68 -6.78 -4.25
C GLN A 253 19.38 -7.36 -5.64
N ASP A 254 19.11 -8.67 -5.72
CA ASP A 254 18.76 -9.36 -6.97
C ASP A 254 17.25 -9.33 -7.28
N PHE A 255 16.43 -8.63 -6.49
CA PHE A 255 14.97 -8.63 -6.65
C PHE A 255 14.53 -8.29 -8.07
N PHE A 256 14.99 -7.16 -8.59
CA PHE A 256 14.64 -6.70 -9.93
C PHE A 256 15.19 -7.65 -11.00
N ALA A 257 16.44 -8.12 -10.85
CA ALA A 257 17.06 -9.04 -11.80
C ALA A 257 16.28 -10.36 -11.92
N ASN A 258 15.64 -10.81 -10.83
CA ASN A 258 14.87 -12.05 -10.76
C ASN A 258 13.39 -11.91 -11.14
N LEU A 259 12.94 -10.74 -11.59
CA LEU A 259 11.56 -10.55 -12.07
C LEU A 259 11.32 -11.37 -13.35
N THR A 260 10.12 -11.90 -13.50
CA THR A 260 9.71 -12.73 -14.63
C THR A 260 8.53 -12.13 -15.40
N PRO A 261 8.34 -12.48 -16.68
CA PRO A 261 7.19 -12.03 -17.48
C PRO A 261 5.86 -12.51 -16.90
N GLU A 262 5.80 -13.77 -16.46
CA GLU A 262 4.65 -14.33 -15.75
C GLU A 262 4.72 -13.95 -14.28
N TRP A 263 3.57 -13.61 -13.70
CA TRP A 263 3.49 -13.31 -12.27
C TRP A 263 3.81 -14.56 -11.46
N GLN A 264 4.68 -14.37 -10.46
CA GLN A 264 4.94 -15.32 -9.39
C GLN A 264 5.04 -14.55 -8.08
N ARG A 265 5.01 -15.26 -6.95
CA ARG A 265 5.13 -14.66 -5.61
C ARG A 265 6.26 -13.64 -5.50
N ASN A 266 7.43 -13.95 -6.06
CA ASN A 266 8.62 -13.10 -5.96
C ASN A 266 8.61 -11.87 -6.89
N CYS A 267 7.56 -11.66 -7.69
CA CYS A 267 7.38 -10.44 -8.48
C CYS A 267 6.93 -9.23 -7.65
N ALA A 268 6.52 -9.42 -6.38
CA ALA A 268 5.99 -8.36 -5.54
C ALA A 268 6.76 -8.17 -4.22
N LEU A 269 6.90 -6.90 -3.82
CA LEU A 269 7.55 -6.50 -2.58
C LEU A 269 6.65 -6.78 -1.37
N ARG A 270 7.17 -7.56 -0.41
CA ARG A 270 6.42 -8.00 0.78
C ARG A 270 7.01 -7.54 2.10
N SER A 271 8.33 -7.46 2.21
CA SER A 271 9.00 -6.95 3.42
C SER A 271 8.67 -5.46 3.62
N ASP A 272 8.47 -5.07 4.88
CA ASP A 272 8.12 -3.70 5.25
C ASP A 272 9.17 -2.70 4.73
N TYR A 273 10.46 -3.03 4.88
CA TYR A 273 11.56 -2.17 4.46
C TYR A 273 11.64 -1.99 2.95
N SER A 274 11.51 -3.05 2.15
CA SER A 274 11.60 -2.93 0.69
C SER A 274 10.43 -2.14 0.11
N ARG A 275 9.22 -2.31 0.67
CA ARG A 275 8.05 -1.50 0.31
C ARG A 275 8.24 -0.03 0.68
N ARG A 276 8.78 0.23 1.88
CA ARG A 276 9.13 1.58 2.33
C ARG A 276 10.19 2.21 1.43
N GLN A 277 11.23 1.47 1.05
CA GLN A 277 12.28 1.96 0.16
C GLN A 277 11.75 2.25 -1.25
N ALA A 278 10.86 1.40 -1.78
CA ALA A 278 10.20 1.67 -3.07
C ALA A 278 9.40 2.98 -3.03
N LEU A 279 8.67 3.26 -1.94
CA LEU A 279 7.96 4.53 -1.77
C LEU A 279 8.91 5.73 -1.71
N VAL A 280 10.04 5.62 -1.02
CA VAL A 280 11.08 6.67 -0.99
C VAL A 280 11.62 6.96 -2.39
N GLU A 281 11.90 5.92 -3.16
CA GLU A 281 12.41 6.06 -4.53
C GLU A 281 11.33 6.62 -5.48
N ILE A 282 10.06 6.24 -5.29
CA ILE A 282 8.89 6.83 -5.96
C ILE A 282 8.81 8.33 -5.68
N ASP A 283 8.97 8.75 -4.43
CA ASP A 283 8.92 10.17 -4.03
C ASP A 283 9.98 10.99 -4.79
N VAL A 284 11.20 10.47 -4.89
CA VAL A 284 12.31 11.11 -5.63
C VAL A 284 12.05 11.15 -7.12
N LEU A 285 11.67 10.03 -7.73
CA LEU A 285 11.43 9.94 -9.17
C LEU A 285 10.28 10.86 -9.60
N VAL A 286 9.19 10.93 -8.82
CA VAL A 286 8.08 11.84 -9.06
C VAL A 286 8.51 13.29 -8.87
N ALA A 287 9.26 13.61 -7.83
CA ALA A 287 9.79 14.95 -7.61
C ALA A 287 10.68 15.41 -8.79
N GLN A 288 11.56 14.55 -9.29
CA GLN A 288 12.39 14.84 -10.46
C GLN A 288 11.55 15.02 -11.73
N ALA A 289 10.53 14.19 -11.95
CA ALA A 289 9.62 14.31 -13.10
C ALA A 289 8.81 15.61 -13.08
N LEU A 290 8.44 16.09 -11.89
CA LEU A 290 7.78 17.38 -11.69
C LEU A 290 8.74 18.58 -11.78
N GLY A 291 10.04 18.33 -11.94
CA GLY A 291 11.08 19.37 -11.96
C GLY A 291 11.36 20.00 -10.59
N LEU A 292 11.03 19.33 -9.49
CA LEU A 292 11.38 19.77 -8.14
C LEU A 292 12.89 19.66 -7.91
N THR A 293 13.41 20.40 -6.93
CA THR A 293 14.75 20.16 -6.39
C THR A 293 14.70 19.22 -5.19
N LEU A 294 15.85 18.62 -4.83
CA LEU A 294 15.97 17.82 -3.61
C LEU A 294 15.57 18.61 -2.36
N GLU A 295 15.97 19.88 -2.27
CA GLU A 295 15.63 20.72 -1.11
C GLU A 295 14.12 21.01 -1.04
N GLU A 296 13.44 21.16 -2.18
CA GLU A 296 11.98 21.27 -2.21
C GLU A 296 11.31 19.99 -1.71
N LEU A 297 11.78 18.81 -2.13
CA LEU A 297 11.25 17.52 -1.62
C LEU A 297 11.49 17.36 -0.11
N LEU A 298 12.70 17.68 0.37
CA LEU A 298 13.02 17.66 1.80
C LEU A 298 12.15 18.64 2.58
N THR A 299 11.92 19.85 2.04
CA THR A 299 11.05 20.86 2.66
C THR A 299 9.61 20.38 2.74
N ILE A 300 9.07 19.77 1.67
CA ILE A 300 7.74 19.16 1.68
C ILE A 300 7.64 18.14 2.82
N TYR A 301 8.59 17.20 2.89
CA TYR A 301 8.60 16.17 3.94
C TYR A 301 8.65 16.78 5.36
N ARG A 302 9.58 17.69 5.62
CA ARG A 302 9.79 18.30 6.95
C ARG A 302 8.60 19.12 7.43
N VAL A 303 7.98 19.90 6.54
CA VAL A 303 6.94 20.87 6.93
C VAL A 303 5.54 20.26 6.88
N GLN A 304 5.25 19.44 5.86
CA GLN A 304 3.88 19.03 5.55
C GLN A 304 3.54 17.65 6.11
N PHE A 305 4.55 16.85 6.49
CA PHE A 305 4.37 15.49 6.99
C PHE A 305 4.96 15.26 8.40
N PRO A 306 4.67 16.12 9.40
CA PRO A 306 5.27 16.01 10.74
C PRO A 306 4.92 14.69 11.45
N VAL A 307 3.69 14.18 11.26
CA VAL A 307 3.26 12.90 11.86
C VAL A 307 4.01 11.72 11.26
N MET A 308 4.12 11.67 9.93
CA MET A 308 4.91 10.64 9.24
C MET A 308 6.37 10.69 9.68
N ARG A 309 6.96 11.89 9.75
CA ARG A 309 8.34 12.08 10.21
C ARG A 309 8.55 11.61 11.64
N GLN A 310 7.59 11.90 12.53
CA GLN A 310 7.63 11.41 13.91
C GLN A 310 7.58 9.88 13.96
N TYR A 311 6.71 9.24 13.16
CA TYR A 311 6.61 7.78 13.15
C TYR A 311 7.85 7.12 12.57
N GLU A 312 8.37 7.65 11.46
CA GLU A 312 9.56 7.12 10.80
C GLU A 312 10.82 7.26 11.67
N ALA A 313 10.95 8.37 12.42
CA ALA A 313 12.07 8.63 13.32
C ALA A 313 12.16 7.66 14.53
N ASP A 314 11.17 6.81 14.74
CA ASP A 314 11.18 5.75 15.76
C ASP A 314 10.58 4.42 15.26
N THR A 315 10.59 4.19 13.94
CA THR A 315 10.27 2.86 13.37
C THR A 315 11.56 2.08 13.12
N TRP A 316 11.63 0.86 13.63
CA TRP A 316 12.82 0.00 13.62
C TRP A 316 12.54 -1.29 12.87
N TYR A 317 13.53 -1.73 12.11
CA TYR A 317 13.49 -2.92 11.26
C TYR A 317 14.54 -3.93 11.72
N ASP A 318 14.27 -5.21 11.49
CA ASP A 318 15.23 -6.28 11.62
C ASP A 318 16.12 -6.41 10.37
N GLN A 319 17.11 -7.30 10.40
CA GLN A 319 18.01 -7.51 9.26
C GLN A 319 17.32 -8.06 8.00
N ASN A 320 16.11 -8.63 8.13
CA ASN A 320 15.32 -9.14 7.01
C ASN A 320 14.29 -8.11 6.49
N GLY A 321 14.32 -6.88 7.02
CA GLY A 321 13.45 -5.80 6.58
C GLY A 321 12.03 -5.83 7.15
N ARG A 322 11.79 -6.58 8.23
CA ARG A 322 10.51 -6.62 8.95
C ARG A 322 10.51 -5.60 10.09
N ILE A 323 9.40 -4.89 10.30
CA ILE A 323 9.26 -3.96 11.42
C ILE A 323 9.25 -4.75 12.73
N ILE A 324 10.21 -4.46 13.63
CA ILE A 324 10.20 -4.97 15.01
C ILE A 324 9.52 -3.99 15.96
N PHE A 325 9.52 -2.69 15.65
CA PHE A 325 8.82 -1.69 16.47
C PHE A 325 8.41 -0.49 15.61
N THR A 326 7.21 0.03 15.84
CA THR A 326 6.75 1.31 15.29
C THR A 326 5.78 2.02 16.23
N PRO A 327 5.84 3.36 16.36
CA PRO A 327 4.84 4.14 17.07
C PRO A 327 3.60 4.46 16.21
N SER A 328 3.55 4.04 14.93
CA SER A 328 2.46 4.39 14.01
C SER A 328 1.12 3.85 14.52
N LYS A 329 0.12 4.74 14.56
CA LYS A 329 -1.27 4.38 14.88
C LYS A 329 -1.94 3.60 13.75
N GLY A 330 -1.39 3.66 12.53
CA GLY A 330 -1.84 2.83 11.42
C GLY A 330 -1.44 1.37 11.58
N LEU A 331 -0.29 1.11 12.20
CA LEU A 331 0.34 -0.23 12.27
C LEU A 331 0.22 -0.86 13.66
N VAL A 332 -0.86 -0.58 14.40
CA VAL A 332 -1.12 -1.23 15.69
C VAL A 332 -1.15 -2.75 15.51
N GLY A 333 -0.36 -3.47 16.31
CA GLY A 333 -0.19 -4.92 16.24
C GLY A 333 0.99 -5.37 15.39
N VAL A 334 1.66 -4.48 14.66
CA VAL A 334 2.90 -4.78 13.92
C VAL A 334 4.11 -4.55 14.84
N GLY A 335 4.96 -5.56 14.98
CA GLY A 335 6.11 -5.52 15.86
C GLY A 335 5.77 -5.72 17.33
N LEU A 336 6.76 -5.51 18.19
CA LEU A 336 6.60 -5.51 19.65
C LEU A 336 5.94 -4.20 20.13
N PRO A 337 5.18 -4.23 21.22
CA PRO A 337 4.79 -3.00 21.91
C PRO A 337 6.03 -2.28 22.45
N ARG A 338 5.96 -0.96 22.68
CA ARG A 338 7.10 -0.20 23.24
C ARG A 338 7.59 -0.84 24.55
N THR A 339 6.65 -1.03 25.47
CA THR A 339 6.88 -1.67 26.77
C THR A 339 6.12 -2.98 26.81
N ALA A 340 6.70 -3.99 27.46
CA ALA A 340 6.08 -5.30 27.68
C ALA A 340 4.66 -5.18 28.24
N ARG A 341 3.71 -5.94 27.67
CA ARG A 341 2.32 -5.97 28.12
C ARG A 341 1.99 -7.33 28.71
N LYS A 342 1.73 -7.38 30.02
CA LYS A 342 1.29 -8.64 30.69
C LYS A 342 -0.03 -9.19 30.12
N ALA A 343 -0.84 -8.36 29.48
CA ALA A 343 -2.05 -8.80 28.79
C ALA A 343 -1.76 -9.72 27.59
N ASP A 344 -0.60 -9.58 26.94
CA ASP A 344 -0.25 -10.40 25.78
C ASP A 344 -0.09 -11.87 26.20
N LEU A 345 0.55 -12.14 27.35
CA LEU A 345 0.63 -13.50 27.91
C LEU A 345 -0.76 -14.10 28.19
N LYS A 346 -1.69 -13.29 28.73
CA LYS A 346 -3.07 -13.72 28.98
C LYS A 346 -3.84 -14.03 27.70
N ASN A 347 -3.46 -13.38 26.60
CA ASN A 347 -4.01 -13.61 25.26
C ASN A 347 -3.23 -14.71 24.51
N GLY A 348 -2.43 -15.52 25.22
CA GLY A 348 -1.73 -16.65 24.64
C GLY A 348 -0.49 -16.31 23.81
N PHE A 349 0.07 -15.09 23.92
CA PHE A 349 1.33 -14.76 23.25
C PHE A 349 2.49 -15.43 23.98
N VAL A 350 3.41 -16.03 23.23
CA VAL A 350 4.64 -16.65 23.74
C VAL A 350 5.83 -15.95 23.13
N PHE A 351 6.78 -15.51 23.95
CA PHE A 351 7.95 -14.75 23.54
C PHE A 351 9.21 -15.61 23.69
N ASN A 352 10.19 -15.42 22.81
CA ASN A 352 11.51 -16.02 22.95
C ASN A 352 12.60 -15.06 22.45
N VAL A 353 13.72 -15.01 23.16
CA VAL A 353 14.92 -14.26 22.78
C VAL A 353 16.11 -15.21 22.79
N ASP A 354 16.66 -15.46 21.62
CA ASP A 354 17.88 -16.24 21.46
C ASP A 354 19.03 -15.31 21.08
N SER A 355 19.76 -14.84 22.09
CA SER A 355 20.92 -13.98 21.90
C SER A 355 21.89 -14.10 23.07
N PRO A 356 23.22 -14.13 22.83
CA PRO A 356 24.22 -14.02 23.88
C PRO A 356 24.17 -12.67 24.62
N ASP A 357 23.58 -11.65 24.02
CA ASP A 357 23.43 -10.32 24.63
C ASP A 357 22.21 -10.26 25.59
N TRP A 358 21.36 -11.29 25.59
CA TRP A 358 20.15 -11.33 26.40
C TRP A 358 20.45 -11.69 27.85
N THR A 359 20.00 -10.83 28.76
CA THR A 359 20.19 -11.00 30.22
C THR A 359 18.88 -11.18 30.99
N GLY A 360 17.75 -11.19 30.29
CA GLY A 360 16.42 -11.27 30.93
C GLY A 360 15.99 -12.67 31.36
N GLY A 361 16.81 -13.71 31.12
CA GLY A 361 16.52 -15.09 31.52
C GLY A 361 15.57 -15.82 30.58
N ASP A 362 14.93 -16.89 31.07
CA ASP A 362 13.95 -17.68 30.33
C ASP A 362 12.67 -16.86 30.07
N CYS A 363 12.26 -16.78 28.80
CA CYS A 363 11.12 -16.01 28.35
C CYS A 363 9.76 -16.71 28.53
N THR A 364 9.71 -17.94 29.06
CA THR A 364 8.52 -18.80 29.13
C THR A 364 7.27 -18.09 29.70
N ASP A 365 7.42 -17.24 30.72
CA ASP A 365 6.33 -16.46 31.34
C ASP A 365 6.58 -14.94 31.30
N GLN A 366 7.40 -14.48 30.35
CA GLN A 366 7.83 -13.09 30.28
C GLN A 366 7.25 -12.40 29.04
N ALA A 367 6.50 -11.32 29.26
CA ALA A 367 6.13 -10.40 28.19
C ALA A 367 7.36 -9.58 27.79
N ILE A 368 7.55 -9.37 26.49
CA ILE A 368 8.69 -8.63 25.95
C ILE A 368 8.19 -7.43 25.16
N GLY A 369 8.76 -6.26 25.44
CA GLY A 369 8.60 -5.05 24.67
C GLY A 369 9.87 -4.69 23.91
N TRP A 370 9.74 -3.72 23.02
CA TRP A 370 10.85 -3.16 22.27
C TRP A 370 11.97 -2.62 23.17
N ASP A 371 11.61 -1.95 24.28
CA ASP A 371 12.60 -1.39 25.21
C ASP A 371 13.51 -2.47 25.83
N ASP A 372 13.02 -3.71 25.92
CA ASP A 372 13.76 -4.84 26.47
C ASP A 372 14.77 -5.40 25.46
N VAL A 373 14.54 -5.32 24.15
CA VAL A 373 15.36 -5.99 23.13
C VAL A 373 16.15 -5.05 22.21
N LYS A 374 15.88 -3.74 22.22
CA LYS A 374 16.53 -2.77 21.31
C LYS A 374 18.07 -2.73 21.35
N HIS A 375 18.66 -3.25 22.42
CA HIS A 375 20.10 -3.22 22.65
C HIS A 375 20.85 -4.40 21.98
N LEU A 376 20.13 -5.47 21.61
CA LEU A 376 20.71 -6.69 21.05
C LEU A 376 21.54 -6.40 19.79
N LYS A 377 22.73 -6.99 19.71
CA LYS A 377 23.66 -6.84 18.58
C LYS A 377 23.67 -8.04 17.65
N THR A 378 23.19 -9.18 18.14
CA THR A 378 23.05 -10.43 17.38
C THR A 378 21.90 -11.27 17.95
N GLY A 379 21.58 -12.37 17.29
CA GLY A 379 20.51 -13.29 17.71
C GLY A 379 19.13 -12.90 17.21
N THR A 380 18.10 -13.56 17.75
CA THR A 380 16.72 -13.43 17.31
C THR A 380 15.78 -13.11 18.45
N VAL A 381 14.70 -12.41 18.12
CA VAL A 381 13.52 -12.22 18.97
C VAL A 381 12.34 -12.82 18.23
N SER A 382 11.49 -13.57 18.91
CA SER A 382 10.31 -14.17 18.29
C SER A 382 9.07 -14.09 19.18
N VAL A 383 7.92 -14.04 18.53
CA VAL A 383 6.60 -14.00 19.16
C VAL A 383 5.70 -14.99 18.45
N THR A 384 5.07 -15.87 19.23
CA THR A 384 4.07 -16.83 18.76
C THR A 384 2.69 -16.44 19.29
N PHE A 385 1.69 -16.36 18.42
CA PHE A 385 0.33 -15.95 18.74
C PHE A 385 -0.70 -16.61 17.82
N ASP A 386 -1.98 -16.50 18.15
CA ASP A 386 -3.08 -16.99 17.32
C ASP A 386 -3.47 -15.91 16.30
N ASP A 387 -3.34 -16.23 15.02
CA ASP A 387 -3.59 -15.33 13.90
C ASP A 387 -4.90 -15.67 13.20
N TYR A 388 -5.89 -14.79 13.31
CA TYR A 388 -7.19 -14.92 12.66
C TYR A 388 -7.27 -14.14 11.35
N THR A 389 -6.17 -13.57 10.86
CA THR A 389 -6.20 -12.74 9.65
C THR A 389 -6.40 -13.54 8.37
N ARG A 390 -6.22 -14.88 8.40
CA ARG A 390 -6.32 -15.73 7.19
C ARG A 390 -7.48 -16.72 7.18
N SER A 391 -8.04 -17.03 8.35
CA SER A 391 -9.18 -17.93 8.51
C SER A 391 -9.91 -17.60 9.81
N ASP A 392 -11.16 -18.04 9.93
CA ASP A 392 -11.95 -17.90 11.17
C ASP A 392 -11.52 -18.90 12.24
N GLU A 393 -10.92 -20.03 11.86
CA GLU A 393 -10.39 -21.04 12.79
C GLU A 393 -9.15 -20.55 13.55
N GLY A 394 -8.44 -19.57 12.98
CA GLY A 394 -7.16 -19.09 13.50
C GLY A 394 -6.01 -20.05 13.23
N GLU A 395 -4.81 -19.50 13.08
CA GLU A 395 -3.57 -20.27 12.88
C GLU A 395 -2.54 -19.87 13.93
N ARG A 396 -1.91 -20.85 14.59
CA ARG A 396 -0.81 -20.58 15.51
C ARG A 396 0.43 -20.21 14.70
N ARG A 397 0.85 -18.95 14.78
CA ARG A 397 1.96 -18.42 13.98
C ARG A 397 3.08 -17.85 14.82
N THR A 398 4.31 -18.06 14.36
CA THR A 398 5.51 -17.44 14.91
C THR A 398 6.05 -16.39 13.96
N VAL A 399 6.38 -15.24 14.53
CA VAL A 399 7.12 -14.16 13.88
C VAL A 399 8.49 -14.07 14.53
N THR A 400 9.54 -13.95 13.71
CA THR A 400 10.92 -13.83 14.18
C THR A 400 11.58 -12.60 13.57
N TRP A 401 12.35 -11.87 14.37
CA TRP A 401 13.14 -10.71 13.98
C TRP A 401 14.62 -10.96 14.27
N GLN A 402 15.48 -10.61 13.32
CA GLN A 402 16.93 -10.75 13.40
C GLN A 402 17.61 -9.44 13.84
N ALA A 403 18.36 -9.48 14.94
CA ALA A 403 19.20 -8.38 15.41
C ALA A 403 20.54 -8.31 14.61
N PRO A 404 21.21 -7.14 14.55
CA PRO A 404 20.86 -5.86 15.18
C PRO A 404 19.68 -5.17 14.48
N PHE A 405 19.02 -4.23 15.16
CA PHE A 405 17.89 -3.51 14.59
C PHE A 405 18.32 -2.18 13.96
N ILE A 406 17.75 -1.86 12.81
CA ILE A 406 18.11 -0.71 12.00
C ILE A 406 16.97 0.30 12.02
N LYS A 407 17.34 1.57 12.22
CA LYS A 407 16.45 2.70 12.06
C LYS A 407 16.86 3.51 10.82
N PRO A 408 16.03 3.57 9.77
CA PRO A 408 16.35 4.36 8.58
C PRO A 408 16.22 5.86 8.83
N ASP A 409 16.90 6.63 7.97
CA ASP A 409 16.76 8.09 7.88
C ASP A 409 16.27 8.45 6.48
N ARG A 410 14.98 8.80 6.36
CA ARG A 410 14.36 9.18 5.08
C ARG A 410 15.05 10.36 4.40
N GLU A 411 15.57 11.32 5.16
CA GLU A 411 16.22 12.47 4.54
C GLU A 411 17.57 12.06 3.91
N ASP A 412 18.28 11.12 4.54
CA ASP A 412 19.46 10.49 3.95
C ASP A 412 19.09 9.62 2.74
N ASP A 413 18.04 8.81 2.86
CA ASP A 413 17.57 7.96 1.76
C ASP A 413 17.16 8.80 0.53
N TYR A 414 16.51 9.95 0.73
CA TYR A 414 16.21 10.87 -0.37
C TYR A 414 17.47 11.41 -1.03
N LYS A 415 18.52 11.76 -0.28
CA LYS A 415 19.78 12.24 -0.87
C LYS A 415 20.43 11.17 -1.73
N VAL A 416 20.48 9.94 -1.22
CA VAL A 416 21.06 8.80 -1.94
C VAL A 416 20.26 8.47 -3.18
N ALA A 417 18.94 8.30 -3.06
CA ALA A 417 18.06 8.03 -4.19
C ALA A 417 18.11 9.16 -5.23
N TRP A 418 18.17 10.42 -4.80
CA TRP A 418 18.26 11.55 -5.72
C TRP A 418 19.55 11.52 -6.54
N ALA A 419 20.69 11.30 -5.90
CA ALA A 419 21.98 11.20 -6.60
C ALA A 419 22.00 10.01 -7.55
N PHE A 420 21.51 8.85 -7.10
CA PHE A 420 21.43 7.63 -7.89
C PHE A 420 20.64 7.84 -9.19
N PHE A 421 19.42 8.41 -9.11
CA PHE A 421 18.60 8.63 -10.31
C PHE A 421 19.01 9.85 -11.15
N ALA A 422 19.84 10.75 -10.62
CA ALA A 422 20.37 11.88 -11.38
C ALA A 422 21.53 11.47 -12.30
N GLN A 423 22.48 10.66 -11.81
CA GLN A 423 23.63 10.15 -12.59
C GLN A 423 23.19 9.32 -13.81
N ASP A 424 22.10 8.59 -13.61
CA ASP A 424 21.47 7.73 -14.60
C ASP A 424 20.74 8.48 -15.73
N LYS A 425 20.50 9.79 -15.58
CA LYS A 425 20.00 10.68 -16.65
C LYS A 425 21.12 11.28 -17.50
N GLU A 426 22.35 11.34 -16.99
CA GLU A 426 23.52 11.79 -17.75
C GLU A 426 24.14 10.67 -18.60
N SER A 427 23.76 9.42 -18.33
CA SER A 427 24.26 8.21 -19.00
C SER A 427 23.31 7.60 -20.05
N ALA A 428 22.11 8.17 -20.20
CA ALA A 428 21.09 7.80 -21.19
C ALA A 428 20.89 8.95 -22.18
#